data_AF-A0A1I8IW41-F1
#
_entry.id   AF-A0A1I8IW41-F1
#
_cell.length_a   1.000
_cell.length_b   1.000
_cell.length_c   1.000
_cell.angle_alpha   90.00
_cell.angle_beta   90.00
_cell.angle_gamma   90.00
#
_symmetry.space_group_name_H-M   'P 1'
#
loop_
_entity.id
_entity.type
_entity.pdbx_description
1 polymer ?
#
loop_
_entity_poly.entity_id
_entity_poly.type
_entity_poly.pdbx_seq_one_letter_code
_entity_poly.pdbx_strand_id
1 'polypeptide(L)'
;MLRNLTRDLLESGRLQLAQKLTFYDKMRVYYQNLSPELAIAMGRSMKEFLLHCMTVRGSYSLVGKDQQCGLEFDLVSNPRYFNCYTVRPSLDYYSRRVSDVYLIVDLGLPPDLRSWDQAFVMDIFDQAFGLRLLLHEDGIFPNVDKGGVHIEPGKMVEIAFDTIQWSEATELPNDRCHPGHQPYIYDLGRNYSYSYRACIDQELNRHVINRCGCVLAHLPRPVARPTLQTPYCGNIDPNKTESFFRRCQSRASGGVRHHTCRKRCSRYTYPQQSSVTRWRATNFQLHWMMDQSQSWARLLRARTRKSLVPKGYNQFAYIIVRRRSFDSVHKREKLTVTLEALMSRIGGLCSLYLGLTMAFLIELVEFLYLLIAYLRTDRCGKRTAAETVPLTKSSNISERFWSQDCVKTETGDSSHSSRHVLTATAASSSSRRVLVHRKFMALNYPKI
;
A
#
# COMPACT_ATOMS: atom_id res chain seq x y z
N MET A 1 -7.32 19.03 34.69
CA MET A 1 -7.38 20.50 34.56
C MET A 1 -8.73 20.96 34.02
N LEU A 2 -9.21 20.43 32.88
CA LEU A 2 -10.55 20.79 32.36
C LEU A 2 -11.69 20.41 33.31
N ARG A 3 -11.60 19.27 34.00
CA ARG A 3 -12.63 18.83 34.95
C ARG A 3 -12.88 19.80 36.11
N ASN A 4 -11.81 20.33 36.71
CA ASN A 4 -11.94 21.32 37.80
C ASN A 4 -12.58 22.60 37.25
N LEU A 5 -12.12 23.08 36.09
CA LEU A 5 -12.72 24.24 35.44
C LEU A 5 -14.19 24.02 35.09
N THR A 6 -14.57 22.83 34.61
CA THR A 6 -15.97 22.46 34.36
C THR A 6 -16.78 22.50 35.66
N ARG A 7 -16.24 21.97 36.76
CA ARG A 7 -16.90 22.02 38.08
C ARG A 7 -17.11 23.45 38.55
N ASP A 8 -16.09 24.30 38.47
CA ASP A 8 -16.18 25.71 38.85
C ASP A 8 -17.21 26.47 37.99
N LEU A 9 -17.33 26.14 36.70
CA LEU A 9 -18.35 26.69 35.80
C LEU A 9 -19.76 26.21 36.14
N LEU A 10 -19.93 24.98 36.63
CA LEU A 10 -21.22 24.47 37.12
C LEU A 10 -21.62 25.17 38.41
N GLU A 11 -20.69 25.29 39.36
CA GLU A 11 -20.92 25.96 40.66
C GLU A 11 -21.24 27.45 40.49
N SER A 12 -20.63 28.12 39.51
CA SER A 12 -20.92 29.53 39.17
C SER A 12 -22.16 29.73 38.29
N GLY A 13 -22.95 28.68 38.03
CA GLY A 13 -24.20 28.76 37.25
C GLY A 13 -24.03 28.96 35.73
N ARG A 14 -22.80 28.85 35.20
CA ARG A 14 -22.49 29.02 33.78
C ARG A 14 -22.69 27.72 32.98
N LEU A 15 -23.90 27.18 33.04
CA LEU A 15 -24.25 25.84 32.52
C LEU A 15 -23.88 25.63 31.04
N GLN A 16 -24.10 26.63 30.19
CA GLN A 16 -23.80 26.53 28.74
C GLN A 16 -22.29 26.37 28.47
N LEU A 17 -21.44 27.04 29.25
CA LEU A 17 -19.99 26.93 29.11
C LEU A 17 -19.48 25.63 29.72
N ALA A 18 -20.01 25.24 30.88
CA ALA A 18 -19.70 23.96 31.49
C ALA A 18 -20.04 22.79 30.55
N GLN A 19 -21.24 22.80 29.95
CA GLN A 19 -21.67 21.80 29.00
C GLN A 19 -20.71 21.69 27.80
N LYS A 20 -20.29 22.83 27.23
CA LYS A 20 -19.30 22.84 26.14
C LYS A 20 -17.95 22.28 26.58
N LEU A 21 -17.49 22.64 27.78
CA LEU A 21 -16.18 22.23 28.29
C LEU A 21 -16.12 20.73 28.60
N THR A 22 -17.22 20.14 29.07
CA THR A 22 -17.33 18.69 29.31
C THR A 22 -17.00 17.87 28.08
N PHE A 23 -17.42 18.29 26.87
CA PHE A 23 -17.13 17.56 25.63
C PHE A 23 -15.64 17.49 25.26
N TYR A 24 -14.84 18.44 25.77
CA TYR A 24 -13.40 18.50 25.58
C TYR A 24 -12.62 17.65 26.57
N ASP A 25 -13.26 17.07 27.59
CA ASP A 25 -12.61 16.17 28.56
C ASP A 25 -12.38 14.76 27.97
N LYS A 26 -11.54 14.71 26.92
CA LYS A 26 -11.13 13.53 26.15
C LYS A 26 -9.63 13.51 25.99
N MET A 27 -8.99 12.36 26.17
CA MET A 27 -7.55 12.15 25.99
C MET A 27 -7.02 12.72 24.66
N ARG A 28 -7.77 12.49 23.57
CA ARG A 28 -7.42 12.97 22.23
C ARG A 28 -7.42 14.50 22.12
N VAL A 29 -8.25 15.20 22.90
CA VAL A 29 -8.27 16.66 22.93
C VAL A 29 -7.05 17.17 23.67
N TYR A 30 -6.70 16.56 24.80
CA TYR A 30 -5.45 16.89 25.50
C TYR A 30 -4.25 16.75 24.58
N TYR A 31 -4.08 15.59 23.90
CA TYR A 31 -3.01 15.39 22.92
C TYR A 31 -2.93 16.52 21.87
N GLN A 32 -4.07 16.95 21.35
CA GLN A 32 -4.16 17.98 20.29
C GLN A 32 -3.81 19.40 20.78
N ASN A 33 -3.74 19.62 22.09
CA ASN A 33 -3.41 20.91 22.70
C ASN A 33 -2.02 20.91 23.36
N LEU A 34 -1.29 19.79 23.34
CA LEU A 34 0.10 19.71 23.79
C LEU A 34 1.05 20.11 22.66
N SER A 35 2.23 20.63 23.03
CA SER A 35 3.33 20.70 22.08
C SER A 35 3.78 19.28 21.69
N PRO A 36 4.32 19.08 20.47
CA PRO A 36 4.79 17.77 20.03
C PRO A 36 5.80 17.14 20.99
N GLU A 37 6.71 17.95 21.55
CA GLU A 37 7.73 17.51 22.50
C GLU A 37 7.10 17.01 23.80
N LEU A 38 6.09 17.73 24.30
CA LEU A 38 5.39 17.37 25.52
C LEU A 38 4.50 16.14 25.32
N ALA A 39 3.87 16.00 24.15
CA ALA A 39 3.12 14.79 23.80
C ALA A 39 4.01 13.54 23.78
N ILE A 40 5.24 13.64 23.25
CA ILE A 40 6.21 12.54 23.28
C ILE A 40 6.68 12.26 24.71
N ALA A 41 6.97 13.31 25.50
CA ALA A 41 7.44 13.17 26.88
C ALA A 41 6.38 12.58 27.83
N MET A 42 5.10 12.86 27.59
CA MET A 42 3.99 12.27 28.36
C MET A 42 3.70 10.82 28.01
N GLY A 43 4.04 10.38 26.79
CA GLY A 43 3.91 8.99 26.39
C GLY A 43 5.01 8.11 26.99
N ARG A 44 4.78 6.79 27.08
CA ARG A 44 5.79 5.86 27.61
C ARG A 44 7.03 5.81 26.71
N SER A 45 8.20 5.81 27.32
CA SER A 45 9.47 5.64 26.60
C SER A 45 9.73 4.16 26.27
N MET A 46 10.44 3.89 25.18
CA MET A 46 10.72 2.52 24.76
C MET A 46 11.53 1.74 25.80
N LYS A 47 12.50 2.43 26.45
CA LYS A 47 13.41 1.83 27.43
C LYS A 47 12.70 1.35 28.70
N GLU A 48 11.61 2.01 29.06
CA GLU A 48 10.76 1.64 30.19
C GLU A 48 9.71 0.60 29.78
N PHE A 49 9.15 0.75 28.57
CA PHE A 49 8.11 -0.13 28.05
C PHE A 49 8.62 -1.54 27.72
N LEU A 50 9.79 -1.66 27.08
CA LEU A 50 10.39 -2.95 26.72
C LEU A 50 11.37 -3.40 27.81
N LEU A 51 11.01 -4.50 28.47
CA LEU A 51 11.88 -5.13 29.46
C LEU A 51 12.85 -6.10 28.82
N HIS A 52 12.35 -6.92 27.89
CA HIS A 52 13.10 -8.00 27.29
C HIS A 52 12.57 -8.34 25.91
N CYS A 53 13.48 -8.73 25.01
CA CYS A 53 13.12 -9.25 23.70
C CYS A 53 13.98 -10.46 23.32
N MET A 54 13.36 -11.37 22.58
CA MET A 54 14.04 -12.50 21.97
C MET A 54 13.50 -12.71 20.55
N THR A 55 14.39 -12.98 19.60
CA THR A 55 14.01 -13.37 18.24
C THR A 55 14.60 -14.72 17.89
N VAL A 56 13.81 -15.57 17.24
CA VAL A 56 14.26 -16.89 16.76
C VAL A 56 14.38 -16.84 15.24
N ARG A 57 15.54 -17.28 14.74
CA ARG A 57 15.97 -17.22 13.35
C ARG A 57 16.50 -18.59 12.93
N GLY A 58 15.61 -19.46 12.45
CA GLY A 58 15.97 -20.86 12.18
C GLY A 58 16.46 -21.55 13.46
N SER A 59 17.72 -21.96 13.51
CA SER A 59 18.34 -22.61 14.66
C SER A 59 18.93 -21.65 15.71
N TYR A 60 19.00 -20.35 15.43
CA TYR A 60 19.63 -19.37 16.31
C TYR A 60 18.58 -18.52 17.03
N SER A 61 18.83 -18.20 18.29
CA SER A 61 18.07 -17.19 19.03
C SER A 61 18.96 -16.01 19.38
N LEU A 62 18.41 -14.80 19.22
CA LEU A 62 19.00 -13.58 19.75
C LEU A 62 18.17 -13.15 20.94
N VAL A 63 18.82 -12.98 22.08
CA VAL A 63 18.18 -12.65 23.36
C VAL A 63 18.84 -11.38 23.89
N GLY A 64 18.04 -10.44 24.38
CA GLY A 64 18.59 -9.22 24.97
C GLY A 64 17.54 -8.14 25.20
N LYS A 65 18.00 -6.89 25.15
CA LYS A 65 17.16 -5.70 25.26
C LYS A 65 17.42 -4.74 24.08
N ASP A 66 16.38 -4.00 23.70
CA ASP A 66 16.44 -3.01 22.62
C ASP A 66 16.98 -3.63 21.32
N GLN A 67 18.04 -3.07 20.73
CA GLN A 67 18.60 -3.54 19.47
C GLN A 67 19.32 -4.90 19.55
N GLN A 68 19.60 -5.41 20.76
CA GLN A 68 20.36 -6.66 20.96
C GLN A 68 19.63 -7.90 20.45
N CYS A 69 18.29 -7.87 20.41
CA CYS A 69 17.50 -8.95 19.82
C CYS A 69 17.38 -8.83 18.29
N GLY A 70 18.15 -7.93 17.66
CA GLY A 70 18.13 -7.70 16.21
C GLY A 70 16.81 -7.13 15.72
N LEU A 71 16.17 -6.31 16.55
CA LEU A 71 14.95 -5.56 16.26
C LEU A 71 15.27 -4.06 16.22
N GLU A 72 14.55 -3.36 15.36
CA GLU A 72 14.52 -1.91 15.28
C GLU A 72 13.12 -1.42 15.70
N PHE A 73 13.10 -0.28 16.38
CA PHE A 73 11.91 0.26 17.01
C PHE A 73 11.69 1.68 16.56
N ASP A 74 10.53 1.88 15.95
CA ASP A 74 10.14 3.10 15.28
C ASP A 74 9.02 3.79 16.06
N LEU A 75 9.27 5.00 16.58
CA LEU A 75 8.26 5.77 17.30
C LEU A 75 7.18 6.30 16.33
N VAL A 76 5.92 6.05 16.65
CA VAL A 76 4.74 6.56 15.95
C VAL A 76 3.84 7.27 16.95
N SER A 77 3.55 8.54 16.69
CA SER A 77 2.69 9.33 17.57
C SER A 77 1.21 9.12 17.23
N ASN A 78 0.39 8.74 18.21
CA ASN A 78 -1.05 8.52 18.03
C ASN A 78 -1.86 9.34 19.05
N PRO A 79 -2.97 9.99 18.67
CA PRO A 79 -3.73 10.85 19.57
C PRO A 79 -4.45 10.10 20.71
N ARG A 80 -4.72 8.80 20.57
CA ARG A 80 -5.37 7.96 21.59
C ARG A 80 -4.34 7.27 22.50
N TYR A 81 -3.20 6.87 21.93
CA TYR A 81 -2.19 6.05 22.63
C TYR A 81 -0.86 6.78 22.92
N PHE A 82 -0.74 8.06 22.53
CA PHE A 82 0.47 8.88 22.64
C PHE A 82 1.66 8.26 21.87
N ASN A 83 2.50 7.47 22.53
CA ASN A 83 3.66 6.84 21.92
C ASN A 83 3.35 5.39 21.57
N CYS A 84 3.34 5.06 20.27
CA CYS A 84 3.33 3.70 19.76
C CYS A 84 4.70 3.35 19.19
N TYR A 85 5.05 2.07 19.19
CA TYR A 85 6.31 1.58 18.63
C TYR A 85 6.04 0.52 17.57
N THR A 86 6.48 0.77 16.35
CA THR A 86 6.51 -0.24 15.29
C THR A 86 7.81 -1.04 15.44
N VAL A 87 7.66 -2.36 15.50
CA VAL A 87 8.78 -3.30 15.70
C VAL A 87 9.06 -4.00 14.37
N ARG A 88 10.31 -3.93 13.90
CA ARG A 88 10.75 -4.66 12.70
C ARG A 88 12.12 -5.29 12.88
N PRO A 89 12.45 -6.38 12.18
CA PRO A 89 13.82 -6.89 12.15
C PRO A 89 14.79 -5.82 11.61
N SER A 90 15.99 -5.73 12.21
CA SER A 90 16.97 -4.68 11.87
C SER A 90 17.52 -4.73 10.45
N LEU A 91 17.51 -5.92 9.81
CA LEU A 91 17.87 -6.09 8.40
C LEU A 91 16.79 -6.89 7.68
N ASP A 92 16.46 -6.47 6.45
CA ASP A 92 15.47 -7.12 5.60
C ASP A 92 15.75 -8.60 5.36
N TYR A 93 17.04 -8.96 5.26
CA TYR A 93 17.45 -10.36 5.13
C TYR A 93 16.97 -11.23 6.30
N TYR A 94 17.00 -10.69 7.52
CA TYR A 94 16.55 -11.41 8.71
C TYR A 94 15.02 -11.56 8.74
N SER A 95 14.26 -10.64 8.17
CA SER A 95 12.79 -10.72 8.14
C SER A 95 12.26 -12.02 7.53
N ARG A 96 12.99 -12.59 6.57
CA ARG A 96 12.63 -13.86 5.92
C ARG A 96 12.88 -15.09 6.79
N ARG A 97 13.81 -14.99 7.74
CA ARG A 97 14.28 -16.10 8.58
C ARG A 97 13.72 -16.08 10.00
N VAL A 98 13.17 -14.95 10.45
CA VAL A 98 12.54 -14.83 11.77
C VAL A 98 11.26 -15.68 11.78
N SER A 99 11.24 -16.70 12.65
CA SER A 99 10.04 -17.50 12.95
C SER A 99 9.24 -16.89 14.08
N ASP A 100 9.92 -16.45 15.14
CA ASP A 100 9.30 -16.05 16.39
C ASP A 100 9.90 -14.75 16.92
N VAL A 101 9.05 -13.89 17.46
CA VAL A 101 9.41 -12.71 18.22
C VAL A 101 8.73 -12.78 19.58
N TYR A 102 9.54 -12.73 20.63
CA TYR A 102 9.13 -12.76 22.03
C TYR A 102 9.39 -11.39 22.63
N LEU A 103 8.37 -10.78 23.24
CA LEU A 103 8.47 -9.47 23.89
C LEU A 103 7.89 -9.56 25.30
N ILE A 104 8.64 -9.07 26.28
CA ILE A 104 8.12 -8.80 27.61
C ILE A 104 8.03 -7.29 27.77
N VAL A 105 6.82 -6.82 28.04
CA VAL A 105 6.53 -5.40 28.16
C VAL A 105 6.02 -5.05 29.55
N ASP A 106 6.40 -3.86 30.02
CA ASP A 106 5.86 -3.26 31.22
C ASP A 106 4.70 -2.32 30.86
N LEU A 107 3.49 -2.67 31.29
CA LEU A 107 2.29 -1.86 31.10
C LEU A 107 2.13 -0.82 32.24
N GLY A 108 3.01 -0.88 33.23
CA GLY A 108 2.97 -0.14 34.48
C GLY A 108 1.89 -0.63 35.44
N LEU A 109 1.74 0.09 36.53
CA LEU A 109 0.69 -0.20 37.51
C LEU A 109 -0.68 0.21 36.95
N PRO A 110 -1.74 -0.58 37.20
CA PRO A 110 -3.08 -0.08 36.97
C PRO A 110 -3.29 1.18 37.81
N PRO A 111 -4.06 2.16 37.30
CA PRO A 111 -4.38 3.36 38.06
C PRO A 111 -4.98 2.96 39.42
N ASP A 112 -4.56 3.64 40.50
CA ASP A 112 -5.12 3.39 41.83
C ASP A 112 -6.62 3.69 41.76
N LEU A 113 -7.44 2.66 41.98
CA LEU A 113 -8.90 2.74 41.98
C LEU A 113 -9.44 3.80 42.95
N ARG A 114 -8.63 4.24 43.91
CA ARG A 114 -8.97 5.32 44.85
C ARG A 114 -8.80 6.73 44.26
N SER A 115 -8.09 6.88 43.14
CA SER A 115 -7.85 8.15 42.47
C SER A 115 -8.75 8.33 41.24
N TRP A 116 -10.00 8.72 41.48
CA TRP A 116 -10.99 9.04 40.44
C TRP A 116 -10.58 10.21 39.52
N ASP A 117 -9.45 10.88 39.81
CA ASP A 117 -8.92 12.05 39.09
C ASP A 117 -8.21 11.71 37.76
N GLN A 118 -7.98 10.42 37.48
CA GLN A 118 -7.19 10.00 36.30
C GLN A 118 -8.02 9.70 35.05
N ALA A 119 -9.35 9.61 35.17
CA ALA A 119 -10.23 9.27 34.06
C ALA A 119 -10.74 10.53 33.32
N PHE A 120 -10.56 10.56 31.99
CA PHE A 120 -11.26 11.48 31.11
C PHE A 120 -12.73 11.06 31.01
N VAL A 121 -13.65 11.92 31.44
CA VAL A 121 -15.07 11.55 31.60
C VAL A 121 -15.68 11.07 30.30
N MET A 122 -15.34 11.72 29.18
CA MET A 122 -15.91 11.39 27.88
C MET A 122 -15.29 10.14 27.24
N ASP A 123 -14.18 9.64 27.78
CA ASP A 123 -13.52 8.42 27.31
C ASP A 123 -13.63 7.28 28.34
N ILE A 124 -14.46 7.42 29.40
CA ILE A 124 -14.50 6.47 30.52
C ILE A 124 -14.84 5.04 30.08
N PHE A 125 -15.75 4.89 29.11
CA PHE A 125 -16.14 3.59 28.56
C PHE A 125 -15.14 3.06 27.52
N ASP A 126 -14.26 3.93 27.03
CA ASP A 126 -13.21 3.63 26.06
C ASP A 126 -11.84 3.36 26.72
N GLN A 127 -11.76 3.54 28.04
CA GLN A 127 -10.58 3.30 28.85
C GLN A 127 -10.45 1.81 29.15
N ALA A 128 -9.43 1.20 28.57
CA ALA A 128 -9.01 -0.16 28.86
C ALA A 128 -7.56 -0.14 29.36
N PHE A 129 -7.30 -0.88 30.43
CA PHE A 129 -5.94 -1.07 30.94
C PHE A 129 -5.28 -2.24 30.21
N GLY A 130 -4.25 -1.96 29.43
CA GLY A 130 -3.56 -2.98 28.62
C GLY A 130 -2.73 -2.38 27.49
N LEU A 131 -2.32 -3.24 26.57
CA LEU A 131 -1.64 -2.89 25.33
C LEU A 131 -2.53 -3.21 24.13
N ARG A 132 -2.40 -2.44 23.05
CA ARG A 132 -2.97 -2.78 21.74
C ARG A 132 -1.86 -3.16 20.78
N LEU A 133 -1.98 -4.32 20.14
CA LEU A 133 -0.99 -4.83 19.19
C LEU A 133 -1.61 -5.00 17.80
N LEU A 134 -0.94 -4.45 16.78
CA LEU A 134 -1.35 -4.53 15.38
C LEU A 134 -0.22 -5.16 14.56
N LEU A 135 -0.52 -6.27 13.89
CA LEU A 135 0.35 -6.86 12.87
C LEU A 135 0.03 -6.24 11.50
N HIS A 136 1.03 -5.70 10.81
CA HIS A 136 0.85 -5.05 9.51
C HIS A 136 2.07 -5.25 8.60
N GLU A 137 1.91 -4.93 7.31
CA GLU A 137 2.98 -4.98 6.31
C GLU A 137 4.02 -3.89 6.59
N ASP A 138 5.28 -4.21 6.35
CA ASP A 138 6.40 -3.30 6.65
C ASP A 138 6.31 -1.99 5.85
N GLY A 139 6.78 -0.91 6.47
CA GLY A 139 6.79 0.43 5.90
C GLY A 139 5.43 1.11 5.75
N ILE A 140 4.30 0.43 5.95
CA ILE A 140 2.96 1.03 5.83
C ILE A 140 2.56 1.76 7.11
N PHE A 141 1.80 2.86 6.97
CA PHE A 141 1.21 3.59 8.09
C PHE A 141 0.37 2.68 9.01
N PRO A 142 0.73 2.55 10.31
CA PRO A 142 0.04 1.66 11.24
C PRO A 142 -1.25 2.28 11.76
N ASN A 143 -2.40 1.87 11.21
CA ASN A 143 -3.69 2.34 11.68
C ASN A 143 -4.20 1.52 12.89
N VAL A 144 -3.64 1.81 14.07
CA VAL A 144 -3.96 1.12 15.33
C VAL A 144 -5.41 1.36 15.81
N ASP A 145 -6.06 2.43 15.38
CA ASP A 145 -7.45 2.73 15.76
C ASP A 145 -8.44 1.78 15.07
N LYS A 146 -8.18 1.41 13.80
CA LYS A 146 -9.08 0.57 12.98
C LYS A 146 -8.84 -0.94 13.13
N GLY A 147 -7.80 -1.37 13.83
CA GLY A 147 -7.49 -2.79 14.00
C GLY A 147 -6.59 -3.10 15.20
N GLY A 148 -6.23 -4.37 15.35
CA GLY A 148 -5.37 -4.84 16.44
C GLY A 148 -6.09 -5.63 17.52
N VAL A 149 -5.30 -6.26 18.40
CA VAL A 149 -5.76 -7.12 19.49
C VAL A 149 -5.41 -6.45 20.82
N HIS A 150 -6.32 -6.54 21.79
CA HIS A 150 -6.11 -6.08 23.15
C HIS A 150 -5.36 -7.14 23.97
N ILE A 151 -4.32 -6.70 24.67
CA ILE A 151 -3.47 -7.54 25.51
C ILE A 151 -3.59 -7.03 26.94
N GLU A 152 -4.11 -7.91 27.81
CA GLU A 152 -4.24 -7.64 29.23
C GLU A 152 -2.90 -7.87 29.95
N PRO A 153 -2.65 -7.17 31.06
CA PRO A 153 -1.54 -7.48 31.94
C PRO A 153 -1.68 -8.87 32.59
N GLY A 154 -0.53 -9.48 32.94
CA GLY A 154 -0.46 -10.80 33.58
C GLY A 154 -0.81 -11.97 32.66
N LYS A 155 -0.85 -11.73 31.34
CA LYS A 155 -1.14 -12.75 30.32
C LYS A 155 0.06 -13.02 29.44
N MET A 156 0.13 -14.24 28.94
CA MET A 156 0.92 -14.60 27.79
C MET A 156 -0.03 -14.70 26.60
N VAL A 157 0.23 -13.89 25.57
CA VAL A 157 -0.56 -13.85 24.33
C VAL A 157 0.33 -14.31 23.20
N GLU A 158 -0.08 -15.39 22.54
CA GLU A 158 0.55 -15.86 21.31
C GLU A 158 -0.31 -15.48 20.11
N ILE A 159 0.32 -14.88 19.11
CA ILE A 159 -0.29 -14.46 17.85
C ILE A 159 0.41 -15.24 16.74
N ALA A 160 -0.27 -16.26 16.25
CA ALA A 160 0.20 -17.14 15.19
C ALA A 160 -0.34 -16.65 13.84
N PHE A 161 0.54 -16.27 12.90
CA PHE A 161 0.12 -15.69 11.61
C PHE A 161 0.59 -16.49 10.39
N ASP A 162 -0.21 -16.45 9.33
CA ASP A 162 0.18 -16.88 7.98
C ASP A 162 0.59 -15.68 7.13
N THR A 163 1.42 -15.89 6.10
CA THR A 163 1.74 -14.85 5.12
C THR A 163 1.03 -15.14 3.80
N ILE A 164 0.10 -14.27 3.41
CA ILE A 164 -0.58 -14.37 2.11
C ILE A 164 -0.21 -13.17 1.26
N GLN A 165 0.35 -13.42 0.07
CA GLN A 165 0.56 -12.39 -0.94
C GLN A 165 -0.59 -12.44 -1.95
N TRP A 166 -1.26 -11.32 -2.12
CA TRP A 166 -2.28 -11.13 -3.15
C TRP A 166 -1.65 -10.47 -4.37
N SER A 167 -2.00 -10.97 -5.55
CA SER A 167 -1.65 -10.39 -6.85
C SER A 167 -2.91 -10.30 -7.71
N GLU A 168 -3.41 -9.08 -7.86
CA GLU A 168 -4.56 -8.75 -8.70
C GLU A 168 -4.12 -8.68 -10.18
N ALA A 169 -5.02 -9.04 -11.10
CA ALA A 169 -4.71 -9.06 -12.52
C ALA A 169 -4.67 -7.64 -13.12
N THR A 170 -3.61 -7.33 -13.87
CA THR A 170 -3.35 -6.01 -14.49
C THR A 170 -3.81 -5.90 -15.94
N GLU A 171 -4.32 -6.97 -16.54
CA GLU A 171 -4.62 -7.05 -17.98
C GLU A 171 -6.10 -6.75 -18.30
N LEU A 172 -6.87 -6.19 -17.36
CA LEU A 172 -8.28 -5.87 -17.58
C LEU A 172 -8.43 -4.45 -18.19
N PRO A 173 -9.39 -4.21 -19.11
CA PRO A 173 -9.64 -2.90 -19.73
C PRO A 173 -10.00 -1.76 -18.76
N ASN A 174 -10.22 -2.08 -17.48
CA ASN A 174 -10.53 -1.14 -16.42
C ASN A 174 -9.56 -1.42 -15.27
N ASP A 175 -8.36 -0.82 -15.31
CA ASP A 175 -7.27 -1.02 -14.34
C ASP A 175 -7.76 -0.76 -12.90
N ARG A 176 -8.22 -1.81 -12.22
CA ARG A 176 -8.75 -1.75 -10.83
C ARG A 176 -7.66 -1.45 -9.81
N CYS A 177 -6.41 -1.70 -10.17
CA CYS A 177 -5.23 -1.53 -9.36
C CYS A 177 -4.09 -0.90 -10.18
N HIS A 178 -3.12 -0.31 -9.49
CA HIS A 178 -1.94 0.29 -10.12
C HIS A 178 -0.70 -0.57 -9.86
N PRO A 179 0.09 -0.92 -10.89
CA PRO A 179 1.28 -1.76 -10.75
C PRO A 179 2.54 -0.96 -10.36
N GLY A 180 2.56 0.36 -10.61
CA GLY A 180 3.73 1.22 -10.40
C GLY A 180 3.84 1.83 -9.00
N HIS A 181 4.97 2.52 -8.78
CA HIS A 181 5.26 3.25 -7.55
C HIS A 181 4.22 4.34 -7.29
N GLN A 182 3.68 4.37 -6.08
CA GLN A 182 2.65 5.32 -5.64
C GLN A 182 3.25 6.31 -4.64
N PRO A 183 2.66 7.52 -4.49
CA PRO A 183 3.24 8.53 -3.61
C PRO A 183 3.31 8.02 -2.17
N TYR A 184 4.38 8.40 -1.47
CA TYR A 184 4.53 8.10 -0.06
C TYR A 184 3.39 8.74 0.75
N ILE A 185 2.99 8.06 1.81
CA ILE A 185 2.08 8.60 2.82
C ILE A 185 2.92 9.37 3.81
N TYR A 186 2.58 10.64 4.03
CA TYR A 186 3.32 11.49 4.95
C TYR A 186 2.55 11.63 6.26
N ASP A 187 3.25 11.40 7.38
CA ASP A 187 2.74 11.64 8.72
C ASP A 187 3.84 12.22 9.61
N LEU A 188 3.65 13.46 10.08
CA LEU A 188 4.53 14.14 11.04
C LEU A 188 6.03 14.10 10.72
N GLY A 189 6.42 14.36 9.47
CA GLY A 189 7.84 14.35 9.10
C GLY A 189 8.35 13.01 8.58
N ARG A 190 7.53 11.95 8.62
CA ARG A 190 7.92 10.60 8.20
C ARG A 190 7.17 10.15 6.96
N ASN A 191 7.91 9.50 6.05
CA ASN A 191 7.36 8.85 4.87
C ASN A 191 7.06 7.38 5.17
N TYR A 192 5.87 6.95 4.77
CA TYR A 192 5.41 5.57 4.80
C TYR A 192 5.09 5.10 3.38
N SER A 193 5.27 3.80 3.15
CA SER A 193 4.85 3.13 1.93
C SER A 193 3.36 3.32 1.68
N TYR A 194 3.00 3.40 0.40
CA TYR A 194 1.63 3.61 0.00
C TYR A 194 0.70 2.49 0.48
N SER A 195 -0.45 2.88 1.03
CA SER A 195 -1.60 2.00 1.14
C SER A 195 -2.87 2.75 0.72
N TYR A 196 -3.78 2.03 0.08
CA TYR A 196 -5.03 2.61 -0.42
C TYR A 196 -5.82 3.33 0.68
N ARG A 197 -5.96 2.71 1.86
CA ARG A 197 -6.68 3.31 2.99
C ARG A 197 -6.00 4.57 3.51
N ALA A 198 -4.67 4.54 3.67
CA ALA A 198 -3.94 5.70 4.15
C ALA A 198 -3.93 6.86 3.12
N CYS A 199 -3.96 6.55 1.82
CA CYS A 199 -4.12 7.57 0.77
C CYS A 199 -5.46 8.29 0.91
N ILE A 200 -6.56 7.55 1.00
CA ILE A 200 -7.90 8.14 1.18
C ILE A 200 -7.98 8.97 2.47
N ASP A 201 -7.46 8.43 3.57
CA ASP A 201 -7.44 9.13 4.87
C ASP A 201 -6.59 10.41 4.80
N GLN A 202 -5.44 10.40 4.11
CA GLN A 202 -4.59 11.57 3.93
C GLN A 202 -5.20 12.62 2.99
N GLU A 203 -5.85 12.21 1.89
CA GLU A 203 -6.57 13.11 1.00
C GLU A 203 -7.72 13.81 1.71
N LEU A 204 -8.48 13.09 2.55
CA LEU A 204 -9.48 13.71 3.42
C LEU A 204 -8.83 14.75 4.35
N ASN A 205 -7.68 14.43 4.96
CA ASN A 205 -6.98 15.39 5.81
C ASN A 205 -6.50 16.62 5.04
N ARG A 206 -5.96 16.46 3.81
CA ARG A 206 -5.59 17.58 2.92
C ARG A 206 -6.78 18.47 2.59
N HIS A 207 -7.93 17.88 2.27
CA HIS A 207 -9.15 18.63 2.02
C HIS A 207 -9.62 19.42 3.25
N VAL A 208 -9.52 18.83 4.44
CA VAL A 208 -9.86 19.50 5.71
C VAL A 208 -8.87 20.63 6.02
N ILE A 209 -7.57 20.43 5.79
CA ILE A 209 -6.57 21.49 5.96
C ILE A 209 -6.88 22.67 5.03
N ASN A 210 -7.15 22.41 3.75
CA ASN A 210 -7.40 23.46 2.76
C ASN A 210 -8.72 24.22 3.00
N ARG A 211 -9.77 23.56 3.49
CA ARG A 211 -11.08 24.19 3.72
C ARG A 211 -11.27 24.75 5.13
N CYS A 212 -10.77 24.05 6.14
CA CYS A 212 -11.03 24.32 7.56
C CYS A 212 -9.83 24.95 8.27
N GLY A 213 -8.64 24.92 7.67
CA GLY A 213 -7.41 25.47 8.27
C GLY A 213 -6.95 24.71 9.51
N CYS A 214 -7.24 23.41 9.61
CA CYS A 214 -6.85 22.58 10.75
C CYS A 214 -6.51 21.15 10.31
N VAL A 215 -5.73 20.45 11.13
CA VAL A 215 -5.27 19.08 10.86
C VAL A 215 -6.07 18.06 11.67
N LEU A 216 -6.54 16.98 11.05
CA LEU A 216 -7.15 15.86 11.78
C LEU A 216 -6.06 14.96 12.38
N ALA A 217 -6.02 14.86 13.72
CA ALA A 217 -4.97 14.13 14.43
C ALA A 217 -5.04 12.59 14.30
N HIS A 218 -6.18 12.03 13.89
CA HIS A 218 -6.43 10.58 13.85
C HIS A 218 -6.27 9.96 12.46
N LEU A 219 -5.96 10.80 11.48
CA LEU A 219 -5.61 10.39 10.12
C LEU A 219 -4.13 10.67 9.92
N PRO A 220 -3.49 10.10 8.88
CA PRO A 220 -2.13 10.51 8.49
C PRO A 220 -2.08 12.03 8.29
N ARG A 221 -1.13 12.69 8.96
CA ARG A 221 -1.00 14.15 9.02
C ARG A 221 -0.01 14.61 7.96
N PRO A 222 -0.46 15.20 6.84
CA PRO A 222 0.38 15.60 5.72
C PRO A 222 1.19 16.88 6.01
N VAL A 223 1.63 17.07 7.25
CA VAL A 223 2.42 18.21 7.74
C VAL A 223 3.58 17.66 8.57
N ALA A 224 4.71 18.38 8.57
CA ALA A 224 5.85 17.97 9.40
C ALA A 224 5.49 18.06 10.89
N ARG A 225 4.89 19.18 11.29
CA ARG A 225 4.36 19.43 12.64
C ARG A 225 3.17 20.39 12.55
N PRO A 226 2.15 20.25 13.42
CA PRO A 226 1.10 21.26 13.57
C PRO A 226 1.69 22.58 14.08
N THR A 227 1.20 23.70 13.55
CA THR A 227 1.62 25.06 13.94
C THR A 227 0.46 25.83 14.54
N LEU A 228 0.71 27.04 15.05
CA LEU A 228 -0.37 27.92 15.53
C LEU A 228 -1.32 28.33 14.38
N GLN A 229 -0.81 28.43 13.15
CA GLN A 229 -1.60 28.78 11.96
C GLN A 229 -2.40 27.59 11.44
N THR A 230 -1.87 26.38 11.57
CA THR A 230 -2.52 25.12 11.17
C THR A 230 -2.55 24.14 12.36
N PRO A 231 -3.33 24.45 13.41
CA PRO A 231 -3.41 23.61 14.59
C PRO A 231 -4.20 22.35 14.29
N TYR A 232 -4.22 21.42 15.24
CA TYR A 232 -5.16 20.31 15.19
C TYR A 232 -6.62 20.81 15.27
N CYS A 233 -7.55 20.11 14.62
CA CYS A 233 -8.97 20.47 14.66
C CYS A 233 -9.62 20.31 16.05
N GLY A 234 -8.96 19.61 16.98
CA GLY A 234 -9.36 19.55 18.39
C GLY A 234 -8.65 20.56 19.30
N ASN A 235 -7.94 21.54 18.73
CA ASN A 235 -7.35 22.63 19.49
C ASN A 235 -8.47 23.49 20.12
N ILE A 236 -8.29 23.86 21.39
CA ILE A 236 -9.25 24.68 22.14
C ILE A 236 -9.00 26.14 21.77
N ASP A 237 -9.67 26.59 20.71
CA ASP A 237 -9.64 27.97 20.25
C ASP A 237 -10.92 28.70 20.71
N PRO A 238 -10.82 29.81 21.47
CA PRO A 238 -11.99 30.57 21.90
C PRO A 238 -12.84 31.11 20.73
N ASN A 239 -12.25 31.30 19.56
CA ASN A 239 -12.92 31.84 18.38
C ASN A 239 -13.57 30.75 17.50
N LYS A 240 -13.16 29.48 17.65
CA LYS A 240 -13.67 28.36 16.85
C LYS A 240 -14.27 27.29 17.75
N THR A 241 -15.59 27.10 17.64
CA THR A 241 -16.28 26.07 18.42
C THR A 241 -16.12 24.67 17.81
N GLU A 242 -16.22 23.62 18.63
CA GLU A 242 -16.29 22.22 18.15
C GLU A 242 -17.36 22.03 17.06
N SER A 243 -18.50 22.72 17.19
CA SER A 243 -19.59 22.65 16.22
C SER A 243 -19.20 23.20 14.83
N PHE A 244 -18.31 24.18 14.78
CA PHE A 244 -17.75 24.71 13.53
C PHE A 244 -16.88 23.64 12.87
N PHE A 245 -15.96 23.03 13.61
CA PHE A 245 -15.07 22.00 13.07
C PHE A 245 -15.85 20.76 12.62
N ARG A 246 -16.85 20.31 13.39
CA ARG A 246 -17.71 19.18 13.00
C ARG A 246 -18.46 19.45 11.71
N ARG A 247 -19.02 20.66 11.56
CA ARG A 247 -19.73 21.10 10.34
C ARG A 247 -18.78 21.25 9.16
N CYS A 248 -17.56 21.72 9.39
CA CYS A 248 -16.56 21.85 8.35
C CYS A 248 -16.09 20.48 7.87
N GLN A 249 -15.80 19.56 8.81
CA GLN A 249 -15.41 18.19 8.51
C GLN A 249 -16.48 17.45 7.72
N SER A 250 -17.76 17.53 8.12
CA SER A 250 -18.84 16.85 7.38
C SER A 250 -18.97 17.35 5.94
N ARG A 251 -18.82 18.67 5.72
CA ARG A 251 -18.80 19.28 4.39
C ARG A 251 -17.55 18.95 3.58
N ALA A 252 -16.39 18.80 4.24
CA ALA A 252 -15.14 18.44 3.60
C ALA A 252 -15.16 16.98 3.14
N SER A 253 -15.74 16.07 3.93
CA SER A 253 -15.88 14.65 3.58
C SER A 253 -16.67 14.43 2.28
N GLY A 254 -17.67 15.27 1.99
CA GLY A 254 -18.43 15.20 0.73
C GLY A 254 -17.67 15.68 -0.52
N GLY A 255 -16.49 16.30 -0.36
CA GLY A 255 -15.69 16.83 -1.47
C GLY A 255 -14.48 15.99 -1.86
N VAL A 256 -14.27 14.83 -1.22
CA VAL A 256 -13.07 14.00 -1.44
C VAL A 256 -13.14 13.28 -2.78
N ARG A 257 -12.13 13.49 -3.62
CA ARG A 257 -11.99 12.82 -4.91
C ARG A 257 -11.37 11.43 -4.72
N HIS A 258 -12.21 10.40 -4.65
CA HIS A 258 -11.75 9.01 -4.50
C HIS A 258 -10.92 8.47 -5.68
N HIS A 259 -11.01 9.10 -6.87
CA HIS A 259 -10.30 8.63 -8.07
C HIS A 259 -8.78 8.86 -8.04
N THR A 260 -8.28 9.72 -7.14
CA THR A 260 -6.83 9.98 -6.99
C THR A 260 -6.10 8.77 -6.43
N CYS A 261 -6.73 8.03 -5.51
CA CYS A 261 -6.13 6.87 -4.85
C CYS A 261 -6.54 5.59 -5.57
N ARG A 262 -5.55 4.81 -6.04
CA ARG A 262 -5.78 3.48 -6.65
C ARG A 262 -5.29 2.36 -5.73
N LYS A 263 -5.90 1.17 -5.80
CA LYS A 263 -5.41 0.01 -5.05
C LYS A 263 -4.06 -0.46 -5.60
N ARG A 264 -3.22 -1.05 -4.75
CA ARG A 264 -1.99 -1.72 -5.20
C ARG A 264 -2.34 -3.09 -5.77
N CYS A 265 -1.72 -3.47 -6.89
CA CYS A 265 -1.94 -4.79 -7.47
C CYS A 265 -1.31 -5.91 -6.63
N SER A 266 -0.24 -5.63 -5.88
CA SER A 266 0.32 -6.56 -4.91
C SER A 266 0.22 -6.02 -3.49
N ARG A 267 -0.22 -6.89 -2.57
CA ARG A 267 -0.32 -6.59 -1.14
C ARG A 267 -0.14 -7.83 -0.29
N TYR A 268 0.36 -7.64 0.93
CA TYR A 268 0.44 -8.70 1.92
C TYR A 268 -0.71 -8.62 2.92
N THR A 269 -1.17 -9.78 3.38
CA THR A 269 -2.11 -9.89 4.49
C THR A 269 -1.65 -10.98 5.44
N TYR A 270 -1.90 -10.76 6.73
CA TYR A 270 -1.50 -11.67 7.80
C TYR A 270 -2.71 -12.18 8.58
N PRO A 271 -3.41 -13.21 8.10
CA PRO A 271 -4.43 -13.88 8.89
C PRO A 271 -3.81 -14.40 10.19
N GLN A 272 -4.36 -13.96 11.31
CA GLN A 272 -3.81 -14.22 12.63
C GLN A 272 -4.80 -15.04 13.47
N GLN A 273 -4.25 -15.93 14.28
CA GLN A 273 -4.96 -16.66 15.33
C GLN A 273 -4.30 -16.32 16.66
N SER A 274 -5.09 -15.85 17.62
CA SER A 274 -4.61 -15.50 18.96
C SER A 274 -4.95 -16.59 19.96
N SER A 275 -3.99 -16.98 20.80
CA SER A 275 -4.21 -17.79 21.99
C SER A 275 -3.72 -17.02 23.22
N VAL A 276 -4.44 -17.17 24.33
CA VAL A 276 -4.18 -16.41 25.56
C VAL A 276 -4.11 -17.39 26.73
N THR A 277 -3.05 -17.27 27.53
CA THR A 277 -2.92 -18.01 28.79
C THR A 277 -2.48 -17.08 29.92
N ARG A 278 -2.64 -17.52 31.16
CA ARG A 278 -2.15 -16.78 32.33
C ARG A 278 -0.63 -16.89 32.37
N TRP A 279 0.04 -15.75 32.56
CA TRP A 279 1.48 -15.72 32.75
C TRP A 279 1.80 -15.15 34.11
N ARG A 280 2.10 -16.06 35.04
CA ARG A 280 2.63 -15.72 36.35
C ARG A 280 4.11 -15.99 36.30
N ALA A 281 4.88 -15.01 35.84
CA ALA A 281 6.32 -15.13 35.79
C ALA A 281 6.82 -15.47 37.20
N THR A 282 7.39 -16.67 37.37
CA THR A 282 7.97 -17.04 38.66
C THR A 282 9.23 -16.22 38.91
N ASN A 283 9.62 -16.03 40.17
CA ASN A 283 10.86 -15.33 40.50
C ASN A 283 12.07 -15.94 39.77
N PHE A 284 12.08 -17.27 39.60
CA PHE A 284 13.09 -17.97 38.81
C PHE A 284 13.04 -17.59 37.33
N GLN A 285 11.86 -17.60 36.69
CA GLN A 285 11.72 -17.21 35.29
C GLN A 285 12.15 -15.76 35.06
N LEU A 286 11.69 -14.83 35.90
CA LEU A 286 12.11 -13.44 35.83
C LEU A 286 13.61 -13.28 36.07
N HIS A 287 14.16 -13.98 37.08
CA HIS A 287 15.60 -13.97 37.37
C HIS A 287 16.39 -14.42 36.15
N TRP A 288 16.11 -15.59 35.58
CA TRP A 288 16.86 -16.09 34.43
C TRP A 288 16.60 -15.32 33.15
N MET A 289 15.41 -14.79 32.92
CA MET A 289 15.18 -13.90 31.78
C MET A 289 15.98 -12.60 31.92
N MET A 290 16.02 -12.03 33.13
CA MET A 290 16.83 -10.86 33.43
C MET A 290 18.32 -11.19 33.35
N ASP A 291 18.76 -12.36 33.84
CA ASP A 291 20.12 -12.90 33.81
C ASP A 291 20.62 -13.23 32.41
N GLN A 292 19.79 -13.83 31.57
CA GLN A 292 20.10 -14.00 30.16
C GLN A 292 20.11 -12.64 29.43
N SER A 293 19.34 -11.66 29.91
CA SER A 293 19.47 -10.26 29.48
C SER A 293 20.61 -9.50 30.19
N GLN A 294 21.36 -10.12 31.12
CA GLN A 294 22.33 -9.46 32.00
C GLN A 294 23.63 -9.11 31.26
N SER A 295 23.52 -8.01 30.51
CA SER A 295 24.39 -6.85 30.73
C SER A 295 23.82 -5.93 31.81
N TRP A 296 23.27 -6.47 32.91
CA TRP A 296 22.74 -5.75 34.08
C TRP A 296 23.84 -5.45 35.13
N ALA A 297 25.12 -5.58 34.73
CA ALA A 297 26.29 -5.22 35.52
C ALA A 297 26.32 -3.74 35.99
N ARG A 298 25.41 -2.88 35.50
CA ARG A 298 25.34 -1.45 35.83
C ARG A 298 24.16 -1.05 36.73
N LEU A 299 23.11 -1.87 36.87
CA LEU A 299 21.93 -1.50 37.65
C LEU A 299 21.99 -1.89 39.13
N LEU A 300 22.84 -2.85 39.52
CA LEU A 300 23.06 -3.16 40.94
C LEU A 300 24.10 -2.25 41.62
N ARG A 301 24.87 -1.44 40.86
CA ARG A 301 25.87 -0.50 41.42
C ARG A 301 25.33 0.88 41.80
N ALA A 302 24.09 1.19 41.43
CA ALA A 302 23.35 2.38 41.88
C ALA A 302 22.12 1.93 42.69
N ARG A 303 22.32 1.32 43.86
CA ARG A 303 22.43 2.02 45.15
C ARG A 303 21.13 2.78 45.50
N THR A 304 20.50 2.27 46.56
CA THR A 304 19.74 3.02 47.58
C THR A 304 18.39 3.66 47.20
N ARG A 305 17.31 2.88 47.34
CA ARG A 305 16.29 3.08 48.40
C ARG A 305 15.25 1.95 48.34
N LYS A 306 15.24 1.14 49.41
CA LYS A 306 14.20 0.17 49.84
C LYS A 306 13.69 -0.86 48.83
N SER A 307 13.57 -2.09 49.32
CA SER A 307 12.90 -3.24 48.68
C SER A 307 11.67 -2.83 47.86
N LEU A 308 11.76 -2.99 46.54
CA LEU A 308 10.69 -2.89 45.57
C LEU A 308 10.72 -4.17 44.72
N VAL A 309 10.53 -5.32 45.36
CA VAL A 309 9.85 -6.41 44.66
C VAL A 309 8.42 -5.91 44.48
N PRO A 310 7.93 -5.67 43.24
CA PRO A 310 6.59 -5.13 43.06
C PRO A 310 5.59 -6.14 43.64
N LYS A 311 4.85 -5.74 44.67
CA LYS A 311 3.64 -6.45 45.09
C LYS A 311 2.56 -6.20 44.02
N GLY A 312 2.66 -6.92 42.90
CA GLY A 312 1.73 -6.79 41.78
C GLY A 312 2.17 -7.61 40.57
N TYR A 313 1.76 -8.87 40.50
CA TYR A 313 2.08 -9.78 39.38
C TYR A 313 1.44 -9.37 38.03
N ASN A 314 0.58 -8.35 38.03
CA ASN A 314 -0.31 -8.00 36.91
C ASN A 314 0.07 -6.66 36.26
N GLN A 315 1.36 -6.38 36.06
CA GLN A 315 1.83 -5.20 35.30
C GLN A 315 2.55 -5.56 34.00
N PHE A 316 3.02 -6.80 33.88
CA PHE A 316 3.78 -7.25 32.71
C PHE A 316 2.89 -8.04 31.76
N ALA A 317 3.16 -7.96 30.47
CA ALA A 317 2.57 -8.85 29.47
C ALA A 317 3.67 -9.56 28.70
N TYR A 318 3.44 -10.84 28.40
CA TYR A 318 4.33 -11.64 27.58
C TYR A 318 3.69 -11.89 26.22
N ILE A 319 4.36 -11.44 25.17
CA ILE A 319 3.82 -11.43 23.81
C ILE A 319 4.70 -12.34 22.96
N ILE A 320 4.06 -13.25 22.24
CA ILE A 320 4.72 -14.16 21.31
C ILE A 320 4.08 -13.91 19.94
N VAL A 321 4.87 -13.48 18.97
CA VAL A 321 4.44 -13.35 17.58
C VAL A 321 5.14 -14.44 16.79
N ARG A 322 4.37 -15.43 16.34
CA ARG A 322 4.87 -16.66 15.71
C ARG A 322 4.37 -16.78 14.28
N ARG A 323 5.28 -17.09 13.37
CA ARG A 323 4.94 -17.49 12.01
C ARG A 323 4.49 -18.96 12.02
N ARG A 324 3.31 -19.26 11.48
CA ARG A 324 2.77 -20.64 11.43
C ARG A 324 3.52 -21.54 10.44
N SER A 325 3.86 -21.01 9.28
CA SER A 325 4.73 -21.67 8.29
C SER A 325 5.62 -20.64 7.61
N PHE A 326 6.83 -21.06 7.22
CA PHE A 326 7.71 -20.24 6.38
C PHE A 326 7.17 -20.06 4.95
N ASP A 327 6.24 -20.90 4.52
CA ASP A 327 5.64 -20.83 3.21
C ASP A 327 4.71 -19.61 3.09
N SER A 328 4.89 -18.83 2.04
CA SER A 328 3.97 -17.76 1.67
C SER A 328 2.94 -18.27 0.67
N VAL A 329 1.65 -18.11 0.98
CA VAL A 329 0.58 -18.46 0.05
C VAL A 329 0.43 -17.34 -0.97
N HIS A 330 0.74 -17.62 -2.23
CA HIS A 330 0.56 -16.67 -3.33
C HIS A 330 -0.82 -16.87 -3.96
N LYS A 331 -1.71 -15.88 -3.79
CA LYS A 331 -3.02 -15.84 -4.44
C LYS A 331 -2.96 -14.90 -5.63
N ARG A 332 -3.06 -15.47 -6.83
CA ARG A 332 -3.07 -14.71 -8.09
C ARG A 332 -4.41 -14.82 -8.76
N GLU A 333 -4.97 -13.68 -9.13
CA GLU A 333 -6.14 -13.63 -10.01
C GLU A 333 -5.72 -14.00 -11.42
N LYS A 334 -6.45 -14.95 -12.03
CA LYS A 334 -6.24 -15.37 -13.41
C LYS A 334 -7.50 -15.09 -14.21
N LEU A 335 -7.35 -14.59 -15.44
CA LEU A 335 -8.46 -14.41 -16.37
C LEU A 335 -9.12 -15.77 -16.66
N THR A 336 -10.44 -15.86 -16.44
CA THR A 336 -11.22 -17.07 -16.72
C THR A 336 -11.33 -17.34 -18.23
N VAL A 337 -11.33 -16.28 -19.04
CA VAL A 337 -11.36 -16.36 -20.51
C VAL A 337 -10.21 -15.52 -21.04
N THR A 338 -9.16 -16.17 -21.53
CA THR A 338 -8.09 -15.53 -22.29
C THR A 338 -8.56 -15.28 -23.73
N LEU A 339 -7.91 -14.39 -24.46
CA LEU A 339 -8.22 -14.14 -25.88
C LEU A 339 -8.11 -15.43 -26.71
N GLU A 340 -7.10 -16.25 -26.43
CA GLU A 340 -6.90 -17.57 -27.06
C GLU A 340 -8.10 -18.50 -26.82
N ALA A 341 -8.57 -18.57 -25.57
CA ALA A 341 -9.74 -19.38 -25.22
C ALA A 341 -11.02 -18.82 -25.84
N LEU A 342 -11.15 -17.49 -25.94
CA LEU A 342 -12.29 -16.85 -26.60
C LEU A 342 -12.32 -17.18 -28.09
N MET A 343 -11.20 -17.00 -28.80
CA MET A 343 -11.09 -17.31 -30.23
C MET A 343 -11.30 -18.79 -30.52
N SER A 344 -10.79 -19.67 -29.65
CA SER A 344 -11.03 -21.12 -29.75
C SER A 344 -12.51 -21.48 -29.57
N ARG A 345 -13.20 -20.88 -28.59
CA ARG A 345 -14.64 -21.12 -28.36
C ARG A 345 -15.50 -20.58 -29.50
N ILE A 346 -15.20 -19.38 -30.01
CA ILE A 346 -15.89 -18.80 -31.16
C ILE A 346 -15.65 -19.67 -32.40
N GLY A 347 -14.40 -20.06 -32.68
CA GLY A 347 -14.07 -20.93 -33.79
C GLY A 347 -14.74 -22.29 -33.71
N GLY A 348 -14.80 -22.89 -32.52
CA GLY A 348 -15.52 -24.14 -32.29
C GLY A 348 -17.03 -24.03 -32.54
N LEU A 349 -17.66 -22.94 -32.07
CA LEU A 349 -19.09 -22.69 -32.31
C LEU A 349 -19.37 -22.40 -33.78
N CYS A 350 -18.57 -21.58 -34.45
CA CYS A 350 -18.74 -21.28 -35.89
C CYS A 350 -18.55 -22.52 -36.77
N SER A 351 -17.56 -23.37 -36.46
CA SER A 351 -17.35 -24.64 -37.15
C SER A 351 -18.49 -25.62 -36.93
N LEU A 352 -19.03 -25.70 -35.72
CA LEU A 352 -20.10 -26.66 -35.40
C LEU A 352 -21.44 -26.26 -35.99
N TYR A 353 -21.84 -24.98 -35.85
CA TYR A 353 -23.17 -24.53 -36.23
C TYR A 353 -23.29 -24.12 -37.69
N LEU A 354 -22.23 -23.54 -38.27
CA LEU A 354 -22.26 -22.99 -39.63
C LEU A 354 -21.34 -23.74 -40.59
N GLY A 355 -20.49 -24.66 -40.10
CA GLY A 355 -19.44 -25.28 -40.92
C GLY A 355 -18.34 -24.31 -41.38
N LEU A 356 -18.34 -23.08 -40.85
CA LEU A 356 -17.45 -22.03 -41.29
C LEU A 356 -16.11 -22.13 -40.58
N THR A 357 -15.05 -22.26 -41.36
CA THR A 357 -13.66 -22.22 -40.90
C THR A 357 -13.02 -20.90 -41.31
N MET A 358 -11.84 -20.61 -40.77
CA MET A 358 -11.06 -19.45 -41.21
C MET A 358 -10.72 -19.52 -42.72
N ALA A 359 -10.64 -20.73 -43.28
CA ALA A 359 -10.44 -20.92 -44.72
C ALA A 359 -11.60 -20.36 -45.54
N PHE A 360 -12.85 -20.61 -45.12
CA PHE A 360 -14.02 -20.03 -45.79
C PHE A 360 -14.01 -18.50 -45.79
N LEU A 361 -13.57 -17.86 -44.70
CA LEU A 361 -13.45 -16.40 -44.66
C LEU A 361 -12.40 -15.89 -45.65
N ILE A 362 -11.29 -16.60 -45.81
CA ILE A 362 -10.26 -16.27 -46.80
C ILE A 362 -10.80 -16.46 -48.22
N GLU A 363 -11.49 -17.57 -48.49
CA GLU A 363 -12.14 -17.83 -49.78
C GLU A 363 -13.20 -16.76 -50.12
N LEU A 364 -13.99 -16.31 -49.13
CA LEU A 364 -14.96 -15.24 -49.32
C LEU A 364 -14.29 -13.92 -49.68
N VAL A 365 -13.16 -13.59 -49.03
CA VAL A 365 -12.38 -12.38 -49.34
C VAL A 365 -11.77 -12.48 -50.74
N GLU A 366 -11.23 -13.63 -51.13
CA GLU A 366 -10.69 -13.87 -52.47
C GLU A 366 -11.79 -13.78 -53.53
N PHE A 367 -12.94 -14.40 -53.29
CA PHE A 367 -14.09 -14.33 -54.17
C PHE A 367 -14.58 -12.88 -54.34
N LEU A 368 -14.72 -12.12 -53.24
CA LEU A 368 -15.08 -10.71 -53.30
C LEU A 368 -14.04 -9.88 -54.06
N TYR A 369 -12.75 -10.15 -53.86
CA TYR A 369 -11.68 -9.48 -54.58
C TYR A 369 -11.76 -9.75 -56.10
N LEU A 370 -11.91 -11.00 -56.51
CA LEU A 370 -12.05 -11.40 -57.91
C LEU A 370 -13.35 -10.86 -58.53
N LEU A 371 -14.45 -10.86 -57.79
CA LEU A 371 -15.72 -10.29 -58.24
C LEU A 371 -15.60 -8.78 -58.49
N ILE A 372 -14.94 -8.05 -57.58
CA ILE A 372 -14.68 -6.60 -57.76
C ILE A 372 -13.76 -6.36 -58.96
N ALA A 373 -12.74 -7.20 -59.16
CA ALA A 373 -11.86 -7.11 -60.33
C ALA A 373 -12.62 -7.36 -61.65
N TYR A 374 -13.47 -8.41 -61.69
CA TYR A 374 -14.30 -8.75 -62.84
C TYR A 374 -15.33 -7.64 -63.18
N LEU A 375 -15.99 -7.08 -62.16
CA LEU A 375 -16.94 -5.98 -62.33
C LEU A 375 -16.26 -4.66 -62.75
N ARG A 376 -14.95 -4.52 -62.54
CA ARG A 376 -14.15 -3.42 -63.11
C ARG A 376 -13.82 -3.65 -64.58
N THR A 377 -13.58 -4.90 -65.01
CA THR A 377 -13.32 -5.24 -66.43
C THR A 377 -14.58 -5.21 -67.32
N ASP A 378 -15.74 -5.64 -66.83
CA ASP A 378 -16.99 -5.61 -67.63
C ASP A 378 -17.49 -4.18 -67.90
N ARG A 379 -17.12 -3.22 -67.04
CA ARG A 379 -17.33 -1.79 -67.33
C ARG A 379 -16.44 -1.24 -68.46
N CYS A 380 -15.38 -1.94 -68.83
CA CYS A 380 -14.54 -1.59 -69.98
C CYS A 380 -15.03 -2.24 -71.29
N GLY A 381 -15.64 -3.43 -71.22
CA GLY A 381 -16.11 -4.19 -72.39
C GLY A 381 -17.39 -3.68 -73.07
N LYS A 382 -18.19 -2.83 -72.41
CA LYS A 382 -19.43 -2.27 -72.98
C LYS A 382 -19.25 -1.02 -73.87
N ARG A 383 -18.01 -0.60 -74.15
CA ARG A 383 -17.75 0.57 -75.04
C ARG A 383 -17.42 0.22 -76.50
N THR A 384 -17.27 -1.04 -76.87
CA THR A 384 -16.77 -1.45 -78.21
C THR A 384 -17.71 -2.40 -78.97
N ALA A 385 -19.02 -2.21 -78.86
CA ALA A 385 -20.00 -2.95 -79.67
C ALA A 385 -20.84 -1.97 -80.52
N ALA A 386 -20.19 -1.30 -81.47
CA ALA A 386 -20.86 -0.57 -82.54
C ALA A 386 -19.94 -0.53 -83.77
N GLU A 387 -19.87 -1.62 -84.52
CA GLU A 387 -20.00 -1.62 -85.99
C GLU A 387 -19.95 -3.05 -86.55
N THR A 388 -20.76 -3.27 -87.56
CA THR A 388 -21.10 -4.56 -88.16
C THR A 388 -20.68 -4.54 -89.64
N VAL A 389 -20.11 -5.68 -90.12
CA VAL A 389 -20.28 -6.30 -91.47
C VAL A 389 -19.40 -5.74 -92.64
N PRO A 390 -18.92 -6.55 -93.63
CA PRO A 390 -18.50 -7.98 -93.63
C PRO A 390 -17.34 -8.39 -94.60
N LEU A 391 -16.92 -9.66 -94.47
CA LEU A 391 -16.50 -10.65 -95.49
C LEU A 391 -15.54 -10.27 -96.64
N THR A 392 -14.37 -10.95 -96.69
CA THR A 392 -14.05 -11.90 -97.78
C THR A 392 -12.90 -12.87 -97.43
N LYS A 393 -13.02 -14.04 -98.05
CA LYS A 393 -12.35 -15.36 -97.89
C LYS A 393 -10.82 -15.35 -98.05
N SER A 394 -10.11 -16.10 -97.18
CA SER A 394 -9.43 -17.41 -97.40
C SER A 394 -8.20 -17.33 -98.30
N SER A 395 -7.04 -17.91 -98.04
CA SER A 395 -6.59 -18.96 -97.12
C SER A 395 -5.07 -19.03 -97.23
N ASN A 396 -4.34 -19.25 -96.13
CA ASN A 396 -3.04 -19.97 -96.08
C ASN A 396 -2.54 -20.02 -94.62
N ILE A 397 -2.27 -21.22 -94.09
CA ILE A 397 -0.93 -21.79 -93.78
C ILE A 397 -0.32 -21.30 -92.45
N SER A 398 -0.09 -22.29 -91.57
CA SER A 398 0.85 -22.44 -90.44
C SER A 398 1.36 -21.22 -89.64
N GLU A 399 1.22 -21.36 -88.32
CA GLU A 399 2.13 -20.96 -87.22
C GLU A 399 2.80 -19.56 -87.23
N ARG A 400 2.46 -18.73 -86.22
CA ARG A 400 3.35 -18.31 -85.11
C ARG A 400 2.75 -17.15 -84.30
N PHE A 401 2.72 -17.34 -82.98
CA PHE A 401 3.31 -16.50 -81.91
C PHE A 401 3.06 -14.97 -81.80
N TRP A 402 3.03 -14.55 -80.52
CA TRP A 402 2.92 -13.21 -79.90
C TRP A 402 1.47 -12.77 -79.62
N SER A 403 1.01 -12.75 -78.36
CA SER A 403 1.35 -11.78 -77.30
C SER A 403 1.29 -10.34 -77.80
N GLN A 404 0.33 -9.57 -77.30
CA GLN A 404 0.56 -8.14 -77.12
C GLN A 404 -0.31 -7.55 -76.02
N ASP A 405 0.40 -7.05 -75.03
CA ASP A 405 -0.01 -6.12 -74.00
C ASP A 405 -0.69 -4.87 -74.59
N CYS A 406 -1.68 -4.35 -73.86
CA CYS A 406 -2.13 -2.98 -74.03
C CYS A 406 -1.18 -2.04 -73.26
N VAL A 407 -0.22 -1.43 -73.96
CA VAL A 407 0.48 -0.23 -73.50
C VAL A 407 0.36 0.86 -74.56
N LYS A 408 -0.05 2.04 -74.09
CA LYS A 408 -0.15 3.34 -74.77
C LYS A 408 1.15 3.72 -75.50
N THR A 409 1.05 4.48 -76.60
CA THR A 409 1.81 5.74 -76.79
C THR A 409 1.48 6.44 -78.12
N GLU A 410 1.22 7.74 -78.06
CA GLU A 410 1.61 8.78 -79.03
C GLU A 410 2.09 9.97 -78.16
N THR A 411 3.38 10.33 -78.11
CA THR A 411 4.22 11.16 -79.00
C THR A 411 3.80 12.62 -79.20
N GLY A 412 4.65 13.52 -78.70
CA GLY A 412 4.95 14.87 -79.22
C GLY A 412 4.19 16.04 -78.57
N ASP A 413 4.75 17.22 -78.30
CA ASP A 413 6.05 17.78 -78.69
C ASP A 413 6.33 19.06 -77.86
N SER A 414 7.61 19.47 -77.81
CA SER A 414 8.11 20.84 -77.61
C SER A 414 7.77 21.70 -76.35
N SER A 415 8.86 21.97 -75.61
CA SER A 415 9.34 23.31 -75.20
C SER A 415 8.91 23.98 -73.87
N HIS A 416 9.96 24.34 -73.14
CA HIS A 416 10.17 25.53 -72.30
C HIS A 416 9.44 25.73 -70.95
N SER A 417 10.25 25.56 -69.90
CA SER A 417 10.77 26.66 -69.05
C SER A 417 10.26 26.76 -67.60
N SER A 418 11.25 26.95 -66.73
CA SER A 418 11.24 27.57 -65.39
C SER A 418 10.86 26.66 -64.21
N ARG A 419 11.86 26.14 -63.48
CA ARG A 419 12.63 26.78 -62.38
C ARG A 419 11.85 26.83 -61.06
N HIS A 420 12.29 26.02 -60.10
CA HIS A 420 12.74 26.34 -58.73
C HIS A 420 12.53 25.11 -57.83
N VAL A 421 13.54 24.38 -57.35
CA VAL A 421 14.66 24.71 -56.43
C VAL A 421 14.34 24.31 -54.97
N LEU A 422 15.31 23.58 -54.39
CA LEU A 422 15.54 23.13 -53.00
C LEU A 422 15.07 21.70 -52.65
N THR A 423 15.94 20.68 -52.73
CA THR A 423 17.05 20.26 -51.80
C THR A 423 16.55 19.74 -50.46
N ALA A 424 16.66 18.43 -50.22
CA ALA A 424 17.78 17.75 -49.53
C ALA A 424 17.52 17.70 -48.01
N THR A 425 17.85 16.69 -47.20
CA THR A 425 18.96 15.73 -47.11
C THR A 425 18.49 14.62 -46.15
N ALA A 426 18.64 13.32 -46.43
CA ALA A 426 19.79 12.49 -46.06
C ALA A 426 20.36 12.73 -44.64
N ALA A 427 20.32 11.69 -43.78
CA ALA A 427 21.46 11.31 -42.95
C ALA A 427 21.25 9.90 -42.37
N SER A 428 22.33 9.12 -42.46
CA SER A 428 22.52 7.74 -42.05
C SER A 428 23.37 7.65 -40.77
N SER A 429 23.70 6.41 -40.38
CA SER A 429 24.74 5.99 -39.43
C SER A 429 24.26 5.89 -37.97
N SER A 430 24.69 4.93 -37.13
CA SER A 430 25.72 3.90 -37.20
C SER A 430 25.41 2.85 -36.11
N SER A 431 25.75 1.58 -36.35
CA SER A 431 25.63 0.50 -35.35
C SER A 431 27.03 0.05 -34.92
N ARG A 432 27.35 0.23 -33.63
CA ARG A 432 28.57 -0.29 -32.99
C ARG A 432 28.28 -1.62 -32.28
N ARG A 433 29.02 -2.66 -32.66
CA ARG A 433 29.18 -3.91 -31.92
C ARG A 433 30.06 -3.67 -30.68
N VAL A 434 29.63 -4.19 -29.53
CA VAL A 434 30.45 -4.30 -28.32
C VAL A 434 30.57 -5.78 -27.96
N LEU A 435 31.80 -6.29 -27.99
CA LEU A 435 32.21 -7.57 -27.42
C LEU A 435 32.11 -7.52 -25.90
N VAL A 436 31.53 -8.55 -25.28
CA VAL A 436 31.64 -8.80 -23.84
C VAL A 436 32.41 -10.11 -23.63
N HIS A 437 33.60 -9.97 -23.05
CA HIS A 437 34.45 -11.07 -22.62
C HIS A 437 33.80 -11.83 -21.45
N ARG A 438 33.69 -13.16 -21.60
CA ARG A 438 33.49 -14.12 -20.49
C ARG A 438 34.74 -14.12 -19.60
N LYS A 439 34.58 -13.83 -18.30
CA LYS A 439 35.53 -14.25 -17.25
C LYS A 439 34.84 -15.30 -16.39
N PHE A 440 35.33 -16.53 -16.49
CA PHE A 440 35.14 -17.59 -15.50
C PHE A 440 36.00 -17.25 -14.27
N MET A 441 35.41 -17.19 -13.09
CA MET A 441 36.13 -17.16 -11.82
C MET A 441 35.80 -18.46 -11.06
N ALA A 442 36.83 -19.26 -10.83
CA ALA A 442 36.78 -20.49 -10.06
C ALA A 442 36.57 -20.20 -8.57
N LEU A 443 35.65 -20.93 -7.95
CA LEU A 443 35.47 -21.00 -6.50
C LEU A 443 36.50 -21.98 -5.93
N ASN A 444 37.47 -21.46 -5.16
CA ASN A 444 38.31 -22.25 -4.27
C ASN A 444 37.63 -22.33 -2.89
N TYR A 445 37.29 -23.54 -2.46
CA TYR A 445 36.94 -23.86 -1.08
C TYR A 445 38.22 -24.10 -0.27
N PRO A 446 38.40 -23.48 0.91
CA PRO A 446 39.25 -24.05 1.94
C PRO A 446 38.47 -25.07 2.77
N LYS A 447 39.04 -26.28 2.87
CA LYS A 447 38.71 -27.25 3.91
C LYS A 447 39.06 -26.65 5.27
N ILE A 448 38.13 -26.69 6.22
CA ILE A 448 38.29 -27.05 7.65
C ILE A 448 36.89 -27.39 8.15
#